data_AF-A0A2H8TZ30-F1
#
_entry.id   AF-A0A2H8TZ30-F1
#
_cell.length_a   1.000
_cell.length_b   1.000
_cell.length_c   1.000
_cell.angle_alpha   90.00
_cell.angle_beta   90.00
_cell.angle_gamma   90.00
#
_symmetry.space_group_name_H-M   'P 1'
#
loop_
_entity.id
_entity.type
_entity.pdbx_description
1 polymer ?
#
loop_
_entity_poly.entity_id
_entity_poly.type
_entity_poly.pdbx_seq_one_letter_code
_entity_poly.pdbx_strand_id
1 'polypeptide(L)'
;MWPTIAVHVIDQDSPLYGMSAADLLNEKFEVIVILEGTTESTGQTTQARTSYLSSEVLWGHRFRPLVKYCKTKLMYEVDYSQFHDVCNVDTPLCSAKDLETYLMINEPKIT
;
A
#
# COMPACT_ATOMS: atom_id res chain seq x y z
N MET A 1 12.41 -2.32 15.93
CA MET A 1 12.00 -1.86 14.59
C MET A 1 10.48 -1.84 14.56
N TRP A 2 9.86 -0.79 14.02
CA TRP A 2 8.40 -0.68 13.93
C TRP A 2 7.91 -1.21 12.58
N PRO A 3 6.70 -1.79 12.48
CA PRO A 3 6.08 -2.07 11.20
C PRO A 3 6.01 -0.82 10.32
N THR A 4 6.29 -0.98 9.03
CA THR A 4 6.27 0.10 8.04
C THR A 4 5.38 -0.30 6.87
N ILE A 5 4.60 0.65 6.36
CA ILE A 5 3.82 0.48 5.13
C ILE A 5 4.75 0.77 3.95
N ALA A 6 4.96 -0.22 3.09
CA ALA A 6 5.59 -0.01 1.79
C ALA A 6 4.55 0.59 0.82
N VAL A 7 4.94 1.65 0.10
CA VAL A 7 4.05 2.38 -0.81
C VAL A 7 4.65 2.40 -2.21
N HIS A 8 3.84 2.00 -3.18
CA HIS A 8 4.09 2.23 -4.61
C HIS A 8 3.09 3.27 -5.08
N VAL A 9 3.57 4.41 -5.60
CA VAL A 9 2.70 5.45 -6.16
C VAL A 9 2.35 5.05 -7.59
N ILE A 10 1.05 5.05 -7.91
CA ILE A 10 0.56 4.75 -9.26
C ILE A 10 0.53 6.06 -10.04
N ASP A 11 1.65 6.41 -10.66
CA ASP A 11 1.81 7.52 -11.59
C ASP A 11 1.92 7.01 -13.04
N GLN A 12 2.16 7.90 -14.01
CA GLN A 12 2.26 7.60 -15.44
C GLN A 12 3.32 6.56 -15.81
N ASP A 13 4.33 6.36 -14.96
CA ASP A 13 5.40 5.39 -15.17
C ASP A 13 5.06 4.01 -14.56
N SER A 14 3.97 3.93 -13.79
CA SER A 14 3.48 2.69 -13.21
C SER A 14 2.81 1.79 -14.25
N PRO A 15 3.08 0.46 -14.24
CA PRO A 15 2.32 -0.48 -15.07
C PRO A 15 0.83 -0.57 -14.68
N LEU A 16 0.46 -0.06 -13.51
CA LEU A 16 -0.92 -0.05 -13.00
C LEU A 16 -1.65 1.27 -13.31
N TYR A 17 -1.02 2.22 -14.00
CA TYR A 17 -1.56 3.58 -14.20
C TYR A 17 -2.94 3.61 -14.86
N GLY A 18 -3.17 2.73 -15.83
CA GLY A 18 -4.44 2.58 -16.54
C GLY A 18 -5.43 1.61 -15.91
N MET A 19 -5.14 1.04 -14.73
CA MET A 19 -5.97 0.01 -14.10
C MET A 19 -7.07 0.65 -13.23
N SER A 20 -8.33 0.33 -13.52
CA SER A 20 -9.49 0.71 -12.69
C SER A 20 -9.84 -0.37 -11.65
N ALA A 21 -10.78 -0.04 -10.75
CA ALA A 21 -11.31 -1.00 -9.78
C ALA A 21 -11.97 -2.21 -10.44
N ALA A 22 -12.62 -2.01 -11.60
CA ALA A 22 -13.26 -3.08 -12.36
C ALA A 22 -12.25 -3.97 -13.08
N ASP A 23 -11.16 -3.37 -13.60
CA ASP A 23 -10.10 -4.12 -14.26
C ASP A 23 -9.38 -5.04 -13.27
N LEU A 24 -9.13 -4.56 -12.05
CA LEU A 24 -8.49 -5.35 -10.99
C LEU A 24 -9.20 -6.69 -10.73
N LEU A 25 -10.53 -6.74 -10.85
CA LEU A 25 -11.31 -7.97 -10.64
C LEU A 25 -11.13 -9.01 -11.75
N ASN A 26 -10.71 -8.58 -12.94
CA ASN A 26 -10.61 -9.43 -14.13
C ASN A 26 -9.15 -9.70 -14.53
N GLU A 27 -8.25 -8.81 -14.15
CA GLU A 27 -6.83 -8.87 -14.51
C GLU A 27 -6.08 -9.98 -13.76
N LYS A 28 -5.08 -10.53 -14.45
CA LYS A 28 -4.23 -11.61 -13.93
C LYS A 28 -2.79 -11.13 -13.80
N PHE A 29 -2.45 -10.65 -12.62
CA PHE A 29 -1.09 -10.28 -12.28
C PHE A 29 -0.73 -10.75 -10.87
N GLU A 30 0.56 -10.69 -10.57
CA GLU A 30 1.14 -11.00 -9.28
C GLU A 30 2.17 -9.92 -8.93
N VAL A 31 2.04 -9.33 -7.75
CA VAL A 31 3.01 -8.38 -7.20
C VAL A 31 4.01 -9.16 -6.37
N ILE A 32 5.24 -9.28 -6.85
CA ILE A 32 6.31 -9.95 -6.12
C ILE A 32 7.04 -8.91 -5.26
N VAL A 33 7.11 -9.14 -3.96
CA VAL A 33 7.83 -8.30 -3.00
C VAL A 33 9.06 -9.04 -2.50
N ILE A 34 10.21 -8.40 -2.64
CA ILE A 34 11.50 -8.92 -2.22
C ILE A 34 12.11 -7.94 -1.24
N LEU A 35 12.41 -8.40 -0.03
CA LEU A 35 13.14 -7.66 0.99
C LEU A 35 14.51 -8.29 1.19
N GLU A 36 15.56 -7.53 0.91
CA GLU A 36 16.94 -7.92 1.17
C GLU A 36 17.49 -7.15 2.37
N GLY A 37 18.18 -7.85 3.26
CA GLY A 37 18.80 -7.24 4.43
C GLY A 37 20.07 -7.98 4.84
N THR A 38 21.02 -7.23 5.39
CA THR A 38 22.26 -7.80 5.95
C THR A 38 22.12 -7.95 7.44
N THR A 39 22.38 -9.14 7.96
CA THR A 39 22.36 -9.41 9.41
C THR A 39 23.63 -8.84 10.03
N GLU A 40 23.48 -7.85 10.92
CA GLU A 40 24.62 -7.13 11.52
C GLU A 40 25.60 -8.06 12.25
N SER A 41 25.08 -9.07 12.96
CA SER A 41 25.91 -9.98 13.77
C SER A 41 26.75 -10.96 12.95
N THR A 42 26.35 -11.29 11.72
CA THR A 42 27.03 -12.30 10.88
C THR A 42 27.59 -11.74 9.58
N GLY A 43 27.18 -10.53 9.19
CA GLY A 43 27.49 -9.93 7.89
C GLY A 43 26.82 -10.65 6.70
N GLN A 44 25.96 -11.63 6.94
CA GLN A 44 25.30 -12.40 5.88
C GLN A 44 24.09 -11.67 5.33
N THR A 45 23.96 -11.64 4.00
CA THR A 45 22.76 -11.14 3.32
C THR A 45 21.67 -12.21 3.34
N THR A 46 20.45 -11.81 3.70
CA THR A 46 19.26 -12.64 3.70
C THR A 46 18.17 -11.97 2.87
N GLN A 47 17.38 -12.78 2.18
CA GLN A 47 16.27 -12.32 1.35
C GLN A 47 14.98 -12.95 1.85
N ALA A 48 13.98 -12.12 2.14
CA ALA A 48 12.60 -12.52 2.35
C ALA A 48 11.79 -12.20 1.09
N ARG A 49 10.86 -13.09 0.73
CA ARG A 49 10.01 -12.93 -0.46
C ARG A 49 8.56 -13.22 -0.10
N THR A 50 7.66 -12.47 -0.69
CA THR A 50 6.22 -12.73 -0.68
C THR A 50 5.61 -12.26 -1.99
N SER A 51 4.38 -12.64 -2.27
CA SER A 51 3.67 -12.14 -3.44
C SER A 51 2.18 -11.95 -3.16
N TYR A 52 1.55 -11.11 -3.98
CA TYR A 52 0.12 -10.83 -3.92
C TYR A 52 -0.49 -11.03 -5.31
N LEU A 53 -1.42 -11.96 -5.42
CA LEU A 53 -2.27 -12.11 -6.60
C LEU A 53 -3.21 -10.91 -6.73
N SER A 54 -3.71 -10.64 -7.95
CA SER A 54 -4.72 -9.59 -8.16
C SER A 54 -5.92 -9.69 -7.22
N SER A 55 -6.36 -10.91 -6.90
CA SER A 55 -7.46 -11.19 -5.94
C SER A 55 -7.14 -10.85 -4.48
N GLU A 56 -5.87 -10.69 -4.12
CA GLU A 56 -5.41 -10.34 -2.77
C GLU A 56 -5.19 -8.82 -2.62
N VAL A 57 -5.21 -8.08 -3.72
CA VAL A 57 -5.14 -6.61 -3.72
C VAL A 57 -6.53 -6.04 -3.50
N LEU A 58 -6.71 -5.31 -2.40
CA LEU A 58 -8.01 -4.78 -2.00
C LEU A 58 -8.14 -3.29 -2.40
N TRP A 59 -8.90 -3.01 -3.47
CA TRP A 59 -9.20 -1.63 -3.89
C TRP A 59 -9.98 -0.90 -2.80
N GLY A 60 -9.66 0.38 -2.56
CA GLY A 60 -10.37 1.22 -1.59
C GLY A 60 -10.23 0.77 -0.14
N HIS A 61 -9.12 0.09 0.20
CA HIS A 61 -8.81 -0.31 1.57
C HIS A 61 -7.55 0.39 2.08
N ARG A 62 -7.49 0.60 3.40
CA ARG A 62 -6.33 1.17 4.11
C ARG A 62 -6.01 0.34 5.35
N PHE A 63 -4.71 0.14 5.63
CA PHE A 63 -4.26 -0.48 6.87
C PHE A 63 -4.72 0.31 8.10
N ARG A 64 -5.15 -0.39 9.15
CA ARG A 64 -5.46 0.24 10.44
C ARG A 64 -4.19 0.73 11.13
N PRO A 65 -4.24 1.85 11.88
CA PRO A 65 -3.10 2.31 12.65
C PRO A 65 -2.70 1.30 13.74
N LEU A 66 -1.47 0.80 13.66
CA LEU A 66 -0.95 -0.22 14.60
C LEU A 66 -0.37 0.37 15.89
N VAL A 67 0.08 1.62 15.84
CA VAL A 67 0.78 2.27 16.94
C VAL A 67 -0.19 3.08 17.78
N LYS A 68 -0.25 2.78 19.08
CA LYS A 68 -1.09 3.48 20.05
C LYS A 68 -0.25 3.95 21.23
N TYR A 69 -0.56 5.12 21.77
CA TYR A 69 0.10 5.62 22.97
C TYR A 69 -0.61 5.10 24.23
N CYS A 70 0.10 4.31 25.04
CA CYS A 70 -0.40 3.78 26.30
C CYS A 70 -0.14 4.79 27.42
N LYS A 71 -1.19 5.54 27.81
CA LYS A 71 -1.10 6.59 28.84
C LYS A 71 -0.63 6.06 30.20
N THR A 72 -1.01 4.82 30.56
CA THR A 72 -0.64 4.21 31.85
C THR A 72 0.85 3.88 31.92
N LYS A 73 1.43 3.41 30.81
CA LYS A 73 2.85 3.03 30.74
C LYS A 73 3.75 4.15 30.20
N LEU A 74 3.16 5.27 29.78
CA LEU A 74 3.83 6.42 29.16
C LEU A 74 4.70 6.04 27.94
N MET A 75 4.28 5.05 27.16
CA MET A 75 5.02 4.54 26.01
C MET A 75 4.11 4.23 24.82
N TYR A 76 4.72 4.15 23.62
CA TYR A 76 4.03 3.63 22.43
C TYR A 76 4.05 2.10 22.42
N GLU A 77 2.92 1.52 22.06
CA GLU A 77 2.74 0.08 21.90
C GLU A 77 2.27 -0.22 20.48
N VAL A 78 2.74 -1.36 19.94
CA VAL A 78 2.25 -1.92 18.67
C VAL A 78 1.26 -3.02 19.00
N ASP A 79 0.05 -2.90 18.47
CA ASP A 79 -0.92 -3.99 18.52
C ASP A 79 -0.78 -4.88 17.27
N TYR A 80 0.06 -5.91 17.38
CA TYR A 80 0.28 -6.86 16.28
C TYR A 80 -0.95 -7.72 15.96
N SER A 81 -1.99 -7.75 16.80
CA SER A 81 -3.23 -8.43 16.44
C SER A 81 -3.95 -7.74 15.27
N GLN A 82 -3.69 -6.44 15.06
CA GLN A 82 -4.25 -5.63 13.98
C GLN A 82 -3.32 -5.55 12.76
N PHE A 83 -2.20 -6.29 12.74
CA PHE A 83 -1.16 -6.14 11.71
C PHE A 83 -1.68 -6.30 10.28
N HIS A 84 -2.63 -7.21 10.08
CA HIS A 84 -3.27 -7.47 8.79
C HIS A 84 -4.61 -6.76 8.62
N ASP A 85 -5.06 -6.01 9.62
CA ASP A 85 -6.38 -5.39 9.60
C ASP A 85 -6.42 -4.20 8.65
N VAL A 86 -7.47 -4.18 7.84
CA VAL A 86 -7.78 -3.11 6.90
C VAL A 86 -9.17 -2.52 7.18
N CYS A 87 -9.40 -1.30 6.70
CA CYS A 87 -10.71 -0.68 6.65
C CYS A 87 -11.01 -0.10 5.27
N ASN A 88 -12.28 -0.14 4.89
CA ASN A 88 -12.75 0.47 3.65
C ASN A 88 -12.67 1.99 3.79
N VAL A 89 -12.28 2.65 2.70
CA VAL A 89 -12.21 4.10 2.59
C VAL A 89 -12.83 4.52 1.27
N ASP A 90 -13.45 5.71 1.24
CA ASP A 90 -13.97 6.25 0.00
C ASP A 90 -12.81 6.49 -0.98
N THR A 91 -12.87 5.85 -2.14
CA THR A 91 -11.79 5.83 -3.14
C THR A 91 -12.44 5.79 -4.52
N PRO A 92 -12.02 6.68 -5.45
CA PRO A 92 -12.50 6.65 -6.83
C PRO A 92 -12.38 5.25 -7.44
N LEU A 93 -13.37 4.84 -8.24
CA LEU A 93 -13.39 3.53 -8.90
C LEU A 93 -12.67 3.51 -10.26
N CYS A 94 -12.21 4.68 -10.71
CA CYS A 94 -11.51 4.85 -11.98
C CYS A 94 -10.01 4.62 -11.84
N SER A 95 -9.31 4.52 -12.97
CA SER A 95 -7.85 4.41 -12.99
C SER A 95 -7.18 5.72 -12.56
N ALA A 96 -5.90 5.65 -12.16
CA ALA A 96 -5.12 6.84 -11.85
C ALA A 96 -5.05 7.81 -13.05
N LYS A 97 -4.96 7.26 -14.27
CA LYS A 97 -5.00 8.02 -15.52
C LYS A 97 -6.30 8.80 -15.72
N ASP A 98 -7.44 8.16 -15.49
CA ASP A 98 -8.75 8.80 -15.65
C ASP A 98 -8.98 9.86 -14.57
N LEU A 99 -8.57 9.57 -13.33
CA LEU A 99 -8.63 10.52 -12.23
C LEU A 99 -7.79 11.76 -12.52
N GLU A 100 -6.54 11.57 -12.98
CA GLU A 100 -5.67 12.69 -13.34
C GLU A 100 -6.28 13.53 -14.47
N THR A 101 -6.80 12.88 -15.52
CA THR A 101 -7.49 13.56 -16.62
C THR A 101 -8.68 14.38 -16.12
N TYR A 102 -9.48 13.80 -15.22
CA TYR A 102 -10.61 14.49 -14.61
C TYR A 102 -10.17 15.72 -13.79
N LEU A 103 -9.13 15.60 -12.98
CA LEU A 103 -8.61 16.70 -12.16
C LEU A 103 -8.03 17.82 -13.04
N MET A 104 -7.31 17.48 -14.12
CA MET A 104 -6.78 18.47 -15.07
C MET A 104 -7.87 19.31 -15.75
N ILE A 105 -9.05 18.74 -15.98
CA ILE A 105 -10.17 19.42 -16.64
C ILE A 105 -10.99 20.24 -15.64
N ASN A 106 -11.18 19.72 -14.42
CA ASN A 106 -12.19 20.24 -13.49
C ASN A 106 -11.63 20.99 -12.28
N GLU A 107 -10.33 20.89 -11.97
CA GLU A 107 -9.72 21.68 -10.90
C GLU A 107 -9.01 22.93 -11.46
N PRO A 108 -9.33 24.14 -10.97
CA PRO A 108 -8.58 25.32 -11.35
C PRO A 108 -7.15 25.18 -10.84
N LYS A 109 -6.16 25.26 -11.76
CA LYS A 109 -4.75 25.36 -11.39
C LYS A 109 -4.59 26.59 -10.49
N ILE A 110 -4.40 26.38 -9.19
CA ILE A 110 -3.96 27.43 -8.28
C ILE A 110 -2.56 27.83 -8.75
N THR A 111 -2.48 28.92 -9.49
CA THR A 111 -1.23 29.60 -9.86
C THR A 111 -0.79 30.46 -8.69
#